data_AF-A0A1I6KJP6-F1
#
_entry.id   AF-A0A1I6KJP6-F1
#
_cell.length_a   1.000
_cell.length_b   1.000
_cell.length_c   1.000
_cell.angle_alpha   90.00
_cell.angle_beta   90.00
_cell.angle_gamma   90.00
#
_symmetry.space_group_name_H-M   'P 1'
#
loop_
_entity.id
_entity.type
_entity.pdbx_description
1 polymer ?
#
loop_
_entity_poly.entity_id
_entity_poly.type
_entity_poly.pdbx_seq_one_letter_code
_entity_poly.pdbx_strand_id
1 'polypeptide(L)' 'MPNGSKLVELVCQQREQIPLAMTVIITMALLLLLSALFVSPGDEAFPILVLDFALIGFSLLFFGGTYWYCIKRGMEE' A
#
# COMPACT_ATOMS: atom_id res chain seq x y z
N MET A 1 -6.37 -23.35 -12.01
CA MET A 1 -6.82 -24.54 -11.22
C MET A 1 -6.85 -24.20 -9.72
N PRO A 2 -7.63 -24.92 -8.88
CA PRO A 2 -8.65 -24.36 -7.98
C PRO A 2 -8.25 -24.31 -6.49
N ASN A 3 -7.24 -23.50 -6.13
CA ASN A 3 -6.87 -23.32 -4.71
C ASN A 3 -6.65 -21.85 -4.30
N GLY A 4 -7.03 -20.89 -5.14
CA GLY A 4 -7.14 -19.50 -4.71
C GLY A 4 -8.45 -19.33 -3.96
N SER A 5 -8.40 -19.01 -2.67
CA SER A 5 -9.56 -18.59 -1.89
C SER A 5 -10.33 -17.54 -2.71
N LYS A 6 -11.65 -17.68 -2.87
CA LYS A 6 -12.51 -16.76 -3.67
C LYS A 6 -12.20 -15.26 -3.46
N LEU A 7 -11.72 -14.90 -2.27
CA LEU A 7 -11.25 -13.56 -1.92
C LEU A 7 -10.07 -13.07 -2.78
N VAL A 8 -9.09 -13.92 -3.05
CA VAL A 8 -7.92 -13.59 -3.87
C VAL A 8 -8.33 -13.38 -5.32
N GLU A 9 -9.23 -14.20 -5.85
CA GLU A 9 -9.79 -14.00 -7.18
C GLU A 9 -10.58 -12.69 -7.26
N LEU A 10 -11.39 -12.36 -6.26
CA LEU A 10 -12.13 -11.09 -6.17
C LEU A 10 -11.19 -9.87 -6.15
N VAL A 11 -10.10 -9.94 -5.37
CA VAL A 11 -9.08 -8.88 -5.31
C VAL A 11 -8.35 -8.74 -6.64
N CYS A 12 -7.99 -9.85 -7.29
CA CYS A 12 -7.36 -9.80 -8.61
C CYS A 12 -8.34 -9.33 -9.71
N GLN A 13 -9.65 -9.52 -9.54
CA GLN A 13 -10.67 -8.97 -10.44
C GLN A 13 -10.78 -7.43 -10.29
N GLN A 14 -10.49 -6.91 -9.09
CA GLN A 14 -10.44 -5.49 -8.79
C GLN A 14 -9.07 -4.85 -9.11
N ARG A 15 -8.18 -5.59 -9.79
CA ARG A 15 -6.80 -5.17 -10.14
C ARG A 15 -6.73 -3.83 -10.85
N GLU A 16 -7.76 -3.48 -11.62
CA GLU A 16 -7.84 -2.21 -12.34
C GLU A 16 -7.99 -0.98 -11.42
N GLN A 17 -8.47 -1.17 -10.19
CA GLN A 17 -8.60 -0.11 -9.17
C GLN A 17 -7.40 -0.04 -8.22
N ILE A 18 -6.59 -1.11 -8.13
CA ILE A 18 -5.35 -1.11 -7.34
C ILE A 18 -4.35 -0.01 -7.76
N PRO A 19 -4.13 0.33 -9.06
CA PRO A 19 -3.26 1.45 -9.41
C PRO A 19 -3.76 2.81 -8.90
N LEU A 20 -5.08 3.00 -8.81
CA LEU A 20 -5.65 4.20 -8.19
C LEU A 20 -5.30 4.26 -6.70
N ALA A 21 -5.50 3.16 -5.97
CA ALA A 21 -5.15 3.06 -4.56
C ALA A 21 -3.64 3.26 -4.34
N MET A 22 -2.78 2.66 -5.17
CA MET A 22 -1.34 2.89 -5.12
C MET A 22 -0.97 4.35 -5.37
N THR A 23 -1.62 5.01 -6.32
CA THR A 23 -1.39 6.43 -6.60
C THR A 23 -1.69 7.29 -5.38
N VAL A 24 -2.83 7.03 -4.71
CA VAL A 24 -3.20 7.73 -3.46
C VAL A 24 -2.19 7.45 -2.34
N ILE A 25 -1.75 6.21 -2.16
CA ILE A 25 -0.77 5.86 -1.13
C ILE A 25 0.58 6.55 -1.42
N ILE A 26 1.00 6.62 -2.69
CA ILE A 26 2.23 7.30 -3.09
C ILE A 26 2.15 8.80 -2.84
N THR A 27 1.03 9.45 -3.18
CA THR A 27 0.87 10.89 -2.92
C THR A 27 0.84 11.17 -1.42
N MET A 28 0.15 10.36 -0.62
CA MET A 28 0.18 10.45 0.84
C MET A 28 1.59 10.24 1.40
N ALA A 29 2.35 9.27 0.87
CA ALA A 29 3.73 9.01 1.28
C ALA A 29 4.66 10.20 1.02
N LEU A 30 4.49 10.86 -0.13
CA LEU A 30 5.26 12.06 -0.48
C LEU A 30 4.94 13.22 0.47
N LEU A 31 3.65 13.47 0.75
CA LEU A 31 3.24 14.49 1.71
C LEU A 31 3.80 14.19 3.10
N LEU A 32 3.77 12.92 3.52
CA LEU A 32 4.33 12.49 4.79
C LEU A 32 5.84 12.73 4.89
N LEU A 33 6.59 12.41 3.82
CA LEU A 33 8.03 12.68 3.75
C LEU A 33 8.33 14.17 3.86
N LEU A 34 7.52 15.02 3.22
CA LEU A 34 7.63 16.47 3.36
C LEU A 34 7.34 16.90 4.80
N SER A 35 6.29 16.38 5.44
CA SER A 35 5.99 16.65 6.85
C SER A 35 7.11 16.21 7.79
N ALA A 36 7.79 15.09 7.50
CA ALA A 36 8.90 14.59 8.30
C ALA A 36 10.10 15.54 8.36
N LEU A 37 10.24 16.45 7.37
CA LEU A 37 11.28 17.48 7.38
C LEU A 37 11.02 18.57 8.43
N PHE A 38 9.78 18.71 8.90
CA PHE A 38 9.37 19.79 9.82
C PHE A 38 9.04 19.30 11.23
N VAL A 39 8.79 18.00 11.42
CA VAL A 39 8.42 17.41 12.72
C VAL A 39 9.66 16.85 13.42
N SER A 40 9.94 17.34 14.62
CA SER A 40 11.10 16.92 15.41
C SER A 40 10.71 15.92 16.52
N PRO A 41 11.63 15.03 16.93
CA PRO A 41 11.41 14.17 18.09
C PRO A 41 11.24 15.02 19.35
N GLY A 42 10.04 15.00 19.92
CA GLY A 42 9.62 15.84 21.04
C GLY A 42 8.35 16.63 20.77
N ASP A 43 7.97 16.81 19.49
CA ASP A 43 6.70 17.40 19.10
C ASP A 43 5.53 16.44 19.36
N GLU A 44 4.36 16.98 19.71
CA GLU A 44 3.13 16.20 19.87
C GLU A 44 2.74 15.43 18.60
N ALA A 45 3.17 15.94 17.43
CA ALA A 45 2.93 15.33 16.13
C ALA A 45 3.91 14.18 15.78
N PHE A 46 5.02 14.04 16.51
CA PHE A 46 6.02 13.00 16.24
C PHE A 46 5.47 11.56 16.30
N PRO A 47 4.71 11.14 17.33
CA PRO A 47 4.13 9.78 17.35
C PRO A 47 3.13 9.54 16.23
N ILE A 48 2.40 10.58 15.81
CA ILE A 48 1.44 10.51 14.69
C ILE A 48 2.21 10.25 13.40
N LEU A 49 3.29 10.98 13.15
CA LEU A 49 4.15 10.81 12.00
C LEU A 49 4.72 9.38 11.89
N VAL A 50 5.14 8.80 13.02
CA VAL A 50 5.63 7.41 13.07
C VAL A 50 4.54 6.40 12.71
N LEU A 51 3.33 6.57 13.26
CA LEU A 51 2.19 5.71 12.95
C LEU A 51 1.81 5.78 11.48
N ASP A 52 1.75 6.98 10.92
CA ASP A 52 1.42 7.18 9.52
C ASP A 52 2.49 6.57 8.59
N PHE A 53 3.78 6.68 8.94
CA PHE A 53 4.86 5.98 8.24
C PHE A 53 4.65 4.46 8.24
N ALA A 54 4.29 3.90 9.39
CA ALA A 54 4.03 2.47 9.51
C ALA A 54 2.81 2.04 8.69
N LEU A 55 1.72 2.82 8.73
CA LEU A 55 0.50 2.55 7.97
C LEU A 55 0.73 2.62 6.46
N ILE A 56 1.44 3.64 5.99
CA ILE A 56 1.79 3.80 4.58
C ILE A 56 2.73 2.67 4.13
N GLY A 57 3.75 2.35 4.91
CA GLY A 57 4.69 1.26 4.62
C GLY A 57 3.97 -0.09 4.54
N PHE A 58 3.11 -0.40 5.51
CA PHE A 58 2.30 -1.61 5.51
C PHE A 58 1.36 -1.67 4.30
N SER A 59 0.70 -0.55 3.98
CA SER A 59 -0.22 -0.45 2.84
C SER A 59 0.51 -0.68 1.52
N LEU A 60 1.69 -0.07 1.32
CA LEU A 60 2.50 -0.30 0.12
C LEU A 60 2.90 -1.76 -0.05
N LEU A 61 3.33 -2.42 1.03
CA LEU A 61 3.67 -3.84 0.99
C LEU A 61 2.45 -4.71 0.70
N PHE A 62 1.30 -4.40 1.33
CA PHE A 62 0.08 -5.16 1.13
C PHE A 62 -0.49 -4.99 -0.28
N PHE A 63 -0.73 -3.75 -0.73
CA PHE A 63 -1.27 -3.46 -2.06
C PHE A 63 -0.29 -3.79 -3.17
N GLY A 64 0.99 -3.46 -3.01
CA GLY A 64 2.03 -3.80 -3.99
C GLY A 64 2.27 -5.31 -4.07
N GLY A 65 2.32 -5.99 -2.92
CA GLY A 65 2.49 -7.43 -2.84
C GLY A 65 1.32 -8.20 -3.43
N THR A 66 0.09 -7.81 -3.12
CA THR A 66 -1.13 -8.40 -3.71
C THR A 66 -1.21 -8.14 -5.21
N TYR A 67 -0.89 -6.93 -5.66
CA TYR A 67 -0.83 -6.60 -7.09
C TYR A 67 0.19 -7.48 -7.81
N TRP A 68 1.43 -7.54 -7.31
CA TRP A 68 2.50 -8.35 -7.89
C TRP A 68 2.15 -9.85 -7.91
N TYR A 69 1.55 -10.35 -6.83
CA TYR A 69 1.08 -11.73 -6.74
C TYR A 69 0.01 -12.02 -7.82
N CYS A 70 -0.98 -11.13 -7.99
CA CYS A 70 -1.97 -11.24 -9.06
C CYS A 70 -1.34 -11.18 -10.47
N ILE A 71 -0.33 -10.32 -10.71
CA ILE A 71 0.38 -10.29 -12.00
C ILE A 71 1.06 -11.62 -12.26
N LYS A 72 1.89 -12.07 -11.30
CA LYS A 72 2.71 -13.26 -11.45
C LYS A 72 1.86 -14.48 -11.74
N ARG A 73 0.75 -14.64 -11.02
CA ARG A 73 -0.17 -15.74 -11.23
C ARG A 73 -0.88 -15.69 -12.59
N GLY A 74 -1.16 -14.50 -13.12
CA GLY A 74 -1.74 -14.33 -14.44
C GLY A 74 -0.77 -14.52 -15.60
N MET A 75 0.55 -14.60 -15.36
CA MET A 75 1.56 -14.94 -16.38
C MET A 75 2.00 -16.41 -16.34
N GLU A 76 1.59 -17.16 -15.30
CA GLU A 76 1.76 -18.61 -15.19
C GLU A 76 0.60 -19.38 -15.86
N GLU A 77 -0.40 -18.67 -16.39
CA GLU A 77 -1.45 -19.15 -17.30
C GLU A 77 -1.13 -18.77 -18.75
#